data_AF-A0A8C4NA38-F1
#
_entry.id   AF-A0A8C4NA38-F1
#
_cell.length_a   1.000
_cell.length_b   1.000
_cell.length_c   1.000
_cell.angle_alpha   90.00
_cell.angle_beta   90.00
_cell.angle_gamma   90.00
#
_symmetry.space_group_name_H-M   'P 1'
#
loop_
_entity.id
_entity.type
_entity.pdbx_description
1 polymer ?
#
loop_
_entity_poly.entity_id
_entity_poly.type
_entity_poly.pdbx_seq_one_letter_code
_entity_poly.pdbx_strand_id
1 'polypeptide(L)'
;MASIGGRKALRRRVRVRFSLDEPFKAKWPKLSNSITEAVTDLLTTGLTEALLHRKRADPRQWLNRARSRKKDDAGTTTEAQDEDEDEDEDGEPSGWSSRTARSELAVGTNEVLRALERDSLGLVLMCASARFPIMSRHVLLLCVSRSVPAARLRGLGARTAAVLSLRSVLALGFRRDCVMFADTMQAITTLLPSLCVPWLLDPRAEGAASLEGSHEGLRPEGSGLQPTRVLRSIPNPSKANKKKMKKANKDMSVQTVLGAIAPDQLGITLPHEHIYMDASALRCPASIGEDRGEAPFDFCNLHWIQQHPFGHRSNLQLYKEVDTIKEELCSFRKAGGGTVVENSSIGLHRNVKALQQISLDSGVNVICGTGFYVDSFHSKETKSMSEEQLAEVMRRELEEGVDGTGIRCGIIGEIGCSWPITESEVRVLRAAATVQASLHCPIIVHPGRHHDAPFQIVRLLQESGADLHKTVMSHIDRTLFEKNQLLEFAKLGCYLEYDLFGLEILDYELNLNVDMPCDSERIRSIQMLLEEGLVDQLLMSHDIFSWHRLSRFGGHGYSHILQNIVPKMQRRGVPQAAIERMLIHNPRTWLTTCR
;
A
#
# COMPACT_ATOMS: atom_id res chain seq x y z
N MET A 1 57.57 -15.72 -47.56
CA MET A 1 58.51 -16.24 -46.53
C MET A 1 58.60 -15.18 -45.43
N ALA A 2 58.40 -15.39 -44.15
CA ALA A 2 58.14 -16.58 -43.36
C ALA A 2 57.25 -16.21 -42.16
N SER A 3 56.43 -17.16 -41.75
CA SER A 3 55.56 -17.18 -40.58
C SER A 3 56.38 -17.35 -39.30
N ILE A 4 56.13 -16.52 -38.28
CA ILE A 4 56.35 -16.91 -36.87
C ILE A 4 55.16 -16.40 -36.05
N GLY A 5 54.33 -17.35 -35.62
CA GLY A 5 53.19 -17.11 -34.75
C GLY A 5 53.61 -16.87 -33.30
N GLY A 6 53.06 -15.80 -32.71
CA GLY A 6 53.09 -15.52 -31.28
C GLY A 6 51.66 -15.41 -30.76
N ARG A 7 51.24 -16.40 -29.98
CA ARG A 7 49.91 -16.53 -29.38
C ARG A 7 49.56 -15.28 -28.56
N LYS A 8 48.55 -14.51 -28.98
CA LYS A 8 47.88 -13.53 -28.11
C LYS A 8 47.16 -14.30 -27.00
N ALA A 9 47.77 -14.33 -25.82
CA ALA A 9 47.11 -14.78 -24.60
C ALA A 9 45.91 -13.85 -24.35
N LEU A 10 44.72 -14.34 -24.72
CA LEU A 10 43.46 -13.75 -24.33
C LEU A 10 43.45 -13.72 -22.79
N ARG A 11 43.60 -12.54 -22.19
CA ARG A 11 43.26 -12.33 -20.77
C ARG A 11 41.77 -12.67 -20.64
N ARG A 12 41.47 -13.94 -20.37
CA ARG A 12 40.18 -14.42 -19.88
C ARG A 12 39.95 -13.59 -18.62
N ARG A 13 39.06 -12.61 -18.68
CA ARG A 13 38.43 -12.05 -17.48
C ARG A 13 37.93 -13.28 -16.71
N VAL A 14 38.56 -13.54 -15.57
CA VAL A 14 38.02 -14.48 -14.60
C VAL A 14 36.64 -13.94 -14.30
N ARG A 15 35.61 -14.61 -14.81
CA ARG A 15 34.24 -14.34 -14.44
C ARG A 15 34.17 -14.79 -12.99
N VAL A 16 34.36 -13.86 -12.06
CA VAL A 16 34.05 -14.09 -10.66
C VAL A 16 32.56 -14.42 -10.66
N ARG A 17 32.24 -15.71 -10.62
CA ARG A 17 30.90 -16.15 -10.26
C ARG A 17 30.76 -15.75 -8.81
N PHE A 18 30.08 -14.63 -8.55
CA PHE A 18 29.40 -14.46 -7.27
C PHE A 18 28.29 -15.53 -7.21
N SER A 19 28.71 -16.77 -6.98
CA SER A 19 27.83 -17.84 -6.51
C SER A 19 27.87 -17.80 -5.00
N LEU A 20 27.45 -16.66 -4.43
CA LEU A 20 26.76 -16.73 -3.16
C LEU A 20 25.36 -17.24 -3.52
N ASP A 21 25.24 -18.56 -3.68
CA ASP A 21 23.96 -19.19 -3.43
C ASP A 21 23.62 -18.79 -1.99
N GLU A 22 22.77 -17.78 -1.80
CA GLU A 22 22.29 -17.37 -0.48
C GLU A 22 21.91 -18.64 0.29
N PRO A 23 22.68 -19.05 1.32
CA PRO A 23 22.38 -20.27 2.06
C PRO A 23 21.06 -20.15 2.82
N PHE A 24 20.50 -18.94 2.87
CA PHE A 24 19.25 -18.56 3.50
C PHE A 24 18.06 -18.42 2.51
N LYS A 25 18.05 -19.15 1.38
CA LYS A 25 16.84 -19.31 0.54
C LYS A 25 16.17 -20.68 0.74
N ALA A 26 14.93 -20.65 1.22
CA ALA A 26 14.07 -21.82 1.37
C ALA A 26 13.74 -22.32 -0.04
N LYS A 27 14.21 -23.52 -0.38
CA LYS A 27 14.01 -24.15 -1.69
C LYS A 27 13.16 -25.41 -1.50
N TRP A 28 12.15 -25.58 -2.34
CA TRP A 28 11.39 -26.83 -2.40
C TRP A 28 12.31 -28.01 -2.76
N PRO A 29 12.17 -29.18 -2.10
CA PRO A 29 12.92 -30.38 -2.48
C PRO A 29 12.68 -30.73 -3.95
N LYS A 30 13.74 -31.12 -4.67
CA LYS A 30 13.62 -31.62 -6.03
C LYS A 30 13.26 -33.10 -5.99
N LEU A 31 12.07 -33.44 -6.46
CA LEU A 31 11.64 -34.83 -6.61
C LEU A 31 12.16 -35.42 -7.93
N SER A 32 12.51 -36.71 -7.93
CA SER A 32 12.81 -37.44 -9.16
C SER A 32 11.53 -37.62 -9.99
N ASN A 33 11.68 -37.86 -11.30
CA ASN A 33 10.53 -38.08 -12.17
C ASN A 33 9.73 -39.32 -11.73
N SER A 34 10.41 -40.40 -11.34
CA SER A 34 9.78 -41.64 -10.84
C SER A 34 8.93 -41.41 -9.58
N ILE A 35 9.42 -40.62 -8.61
CA ILE A 35 8.63 -40.29 -7.40
C ILE A 35 7.46 -39.36 -7.75
N THR A 36 7.68 -38.40 -8.66
CA THR A 36 6.62 -37.48 -9.10
C THR A 36 5.47 -38.24 -9.77
N GLU A 37 5.79 -39.24 -10.60
CA GLU A 37 4.80 -40.11 -11.24
C GLU A 37 4.05 -40.96 -10.22
N ALA A 38 4.77 -41.67 -9.33
CA ALA A 38 4.17 -42.49 -8.28
C ALA A 38 3.22 -41.70 -7.37
N VAL A 39 3.62 -40.51 -6.92
CA VAL A 39 2.76 -39.63 -6.10
C VAL A 39 1.53 -39.17 -6.87
N THR A 40 1.69 -38.86 -8.16
CA THR A 40 0.56 -38.41 -8.99
C THR A 40 -0.41 -39.55 -9.30
N ASP A 41 0.08 -40.77 -9.47
CA ASP A 41 -0.72 -41.97 -9.68
C ASP A 41 -1.53 -42.32 -8.42
N LEU A 42 -0.87 -42.41 -7.26
CA LEU A 42 -1.53 -42.63 -5.96
C LEU A 42 -2.62 -41.59 -5.70
N LEU A 43 -2.32 -40.31 -5.96
CA LEU A 43 -3.27 -39.23 -5.81
C LEU A 43 -4.47 -39.36 -6.76
N THR A 44 -4.22 -39.71 -8.03
CA THR A 44 -5.28 -39.86 -9.04
C THR A 44 -6.18 -41.05 -8.70
N THR A 45 -5.60 -42.19 -8.31
CA THR A 45 -6.33 -43.39 -7.90
C THR A 45 -7.16 -43.11 -6.65
N GLY A 46 -6.57 -42.55 -5.59
CA GLY A 46 -7.28 -42.24 -4.35
C GLY A 46 -8.43 -41.24 -4.54
N LEU A 47 -8.23 -40.19 -5.36
CA LEU A 47 -9.32 -39.26 -5.71
C LEU A 47 -10.43 -39.94 -6.53
N THR A 48 -10.07 -40.85 -7.44
CA THR A 48 -11.03 -41.56 -8.30
C THR A 48 -11.85 -42.56 -7.50
N GLU A 49 -11.23 -43.35 -6.63
CA GLU A 49 -11.91 -44.31 -5.76
C GLU A 49 -12.87 -43.60 -4.79
N ALA A 50 -12.42 -42.54 -4.13
CA ALA A 50 -13.23 -41.77 -3.19
C ALA A 50 -14.44 -41.09 -3.85
N LEU A 51 -14.32 -40.66 -5.11
CA LEU A 51 -15.41 -40.01 -5.86
C LEU A 51 -16.35 -40.98 -6.58
N LEU A 52 -15.97 -42.25 -6.76
CA LEU A 52 -16.80 -43.29 -7.40
C LEU A 52 -17.64 -44.13 -6.42
N HIS A 53 -17.35 -44.09 -5.12
CA HIS A 53 -18.09 -44.81 -4.06
C HIS A 53 -19.48 -44.20 -3.77
N ARG A 54 -20.38 -44.16 -4.77
CA ARG A 54 -21.85 -44.17 -4.53
C ARG A 54 -22.72 -44.67 -5.69
N LYS A 55 -22.18 -45.44 -6.65
CA LYS A 55 -23.02 -46.08 -7.69
C LYS A 55 -23.79 -47.33 -7.24
N ARG A 56 -23.83 -47.67 -5.94
CA ARG A 56 -24.65 -48.77 -5.41
C ARG A 56 -25.45 -48.32 -4.18
N ALA A 57 -26.64 -47.77 -4.41
CA ALA A 57 -27.74 -47.79 -3.46
C ALA A 57 -29.05 -47.99 -4.23
N ASP A 58 -29.82 -48.97 -3.78
CA ASP A 58 -30.92 -49.67 -4.48
C ASP A 58 -32.18 -48.79 -4.69
N PRO A 59 -32.80 -48.72 -5.90
CA PRO A 59 -33.95 -47.86 -6.21
C PRO A 59 -35.24 -48.15 -5.43
N ARG A 60 -35.26 -49.17 -4.56
CA ARG A 60 -36.49 -49.69 -3.93
C ARG A 60 -36.90 -48.98 -2.64
N GLN A 61 -36.06 -48.11 -2.06
CA GLN A 61 -36.42 -47.38 -0.83
C GLN A 61 -37.20 -46.08 -1.07
N TRP A 62 -37.16 -45.52 -2.27
CA TRP A 62 -37.86 -44.26 -2.60
C TRP A 62 -39.38 -44.44 -2.69
N LEU A 63 -39.86 -45.58 -3.22
CA LEU A 63 -41.29 -45.84 -3.41
C LEU A 63 -42.11 -46.01 -2.12
N ASN A 64 -41.47 -46.33 -0.99
CA ASN A 64 -42.20 -46.53 0.28
C ASN A 64 -42.38 -45.24 1.09
N ARG A 65 -41.56 -44.21 0.88
CA ARG A 65 -41.69 -42.92 1.61
C ARG A 65 -42.74 -42.00 1.00
N ALA A 66 -43.01 -42.12 -0.30
CA ALA A 66 -43.98 -41.27 -1.02
C ALA A 66 -45.45 -41.59 -0.70
N ARG A 67 -45.77 -42.69 -0.01
CA ARG A 67 -47.15 -43.09 0.29
C ARG A 67 -47.66 -42.71 1.69
N SER A 68 -46.81 -42.17 2.57
CA SER A 68 -47.20 -41.93 3.98
C SER A 68 -47.53 -40.47 4.33
N ARG A 69 -47.36 -39.50 3.43
CA ARG A 69 -47.50 -38.06 3.73
C ARG A 69 -48.83 -37.43 3.25
N LYS A 70 -49.88 -38.22 3.04
CA LYS A 70 -51.21 -37.70 2.67
C LYS A 70 -52.31 -38.27 3.55
N LYS A 71 -52.18 -38.07 4.86
CA LYS A 71 -53.30 -38.06 5.80
C LYS A 71 -52.86 -37.39 7.10
N ASP A 72 -53.79 -36.63 7.65
CA ASP A 72 -53.82 -36.10 9.02
C ASP A 72 -53.18 -34.72 9.19
N ASP A 73 -53.98 -33.71 8.86
CA ASP A 73 -53.88 -32.34 9.33
C ASP A 73 -55.05 -32.09 10.30
N ALA A 74 -54.77 -31.93 11.60
CA ALA A 74 -55.66 -31.34 12.61
C ALA A 74 -54.96 -31.15 13.97
N GLY A 75 -54.63 -29.90 14.31
CA GLY A 75 -54.93 -29.32 15.63
C GLY A 75 -53.83 -29.17 16.70
N THR A 76 -53.56 -27.90 17.03
CA THR A 76 -53.37 -27.30 18.39
C THR A 76 -51.96 -27.22 19.02
N THR A 77 -51.51 -25.96 19.23
CA THR A 77 -50.62 -25.36 20.27
C THR A 77 -49.44 -26.17 20.84
N THR A 78 -48.21 -25.63 20.85
CA THR A 78 -47.54 -24.87 21.94
C THR A 78 -46.09 -24.49 21.51
N GLU A 79 -45.39 -23.75 22.37
CA GLU A 79 -44.15 -22.98 22.20
C GLU A 79 -42.86 -23.70 21.71
N ALA A 80 -41.99 -22.87 21.13
CA ALA A 80 -40.52 -22.84 21.23
C ALA A 80 -39.62 -23.59 20.20
N GLN A 81 -38.63 -22.80 19.75
CA GLN A 81 -37.28 -23.11 19.27
C GLN A 81 -37.03 -23.28 17.76
N ASP A 82 -36.17 -22.37 17.28
CA ASP A 82 -35.50 -22.30 16.00
C ASP A 82 -34.73 -23.59 15.69
N GLU A 83 -35.00 -24.23 14.56
CA GLU A 83 -34.00 -24.88 13.70
C GLU A 83 -34.48 -24.79 12.24
N ASP A 84 -33.81 -23.94 11.46
CA ASP A 84 -34.04 -23.77 10.02
C ASP A 84 -33.74 -25.08 9.26
N GLU A 85 -34.78 -25.74 8.78
CA GLU A 85 -34.74 -26.73 7.69
C GLU A 85 -34.64 -25.98 6.35
N ASP A 86 -33.49 -26.00 5.70
CA ASP A 86 -33.40 -25.65 4.27
C ASP A 86 -33.39 -26.92 3.41
N GLU A 87 -34.51 -27.12 2.71
CA GLU A 87 -34.72 -28.09 1.64
C GLU A 87 -33.82 -27.76 0.42
N ASP A 88 -32.97 -28.70 0.01
CA ASP A 88 -32.16 -28.57 -1.23
C ASP A 88 -33.05 -28.90 -2.46
N GLU A 89 -33.55 -27.87 -3.14
CA GLU A 89 -34.11 -27.91 -4.50
C GLU A 89 -33.03 -28.21 -5.57
N ASP A 90 -33.47 -28.92 -6.62
CA ASP A 90 -32.71 -29.50 -7.72
C ASP A 90 -31.77 -28.53 -8.47
N GLY A 91 -30.48 -28.90 -8.54
CA GLY A 91 -29.48 -28.26 -9.40
C GLY A 91 -28.42 -29.27 -9.89
N GLU A 92 -28.01 -29.15 -11.16
CA GLU A 92 -27.09 -30.01 -11.92
C GLU A 92 -25.86 -30.53 -11.14
N PRO A 93 -25.34 -31.73 -11.45
CA PRO A 93 -24.31 -32.37 -10.65
C PRO A 93 -22.98 -31.62 -10.78
N SER A 94 -22.66 -30.79 -9.79
CA SER A 94 -21.28 -30.37 -9.56
C SER A 94 -20.43 -31.64 -9.46
N GLY A 95 -19.27 -31.70 -10.12
CA GLY A 95 -18.40 -32.90 -10.17
C GLY A 95 -17.82 -33.38 -8.82
N TRP A 96 -18.42 -32.96 -7.72
CA TRP A 96 -18.24 -33.46 -6.37
C TRP A 96 -19.43 -34.36 -6.03
N SER A 97 -19.27 -35.66 -6.26
CA SER A 97 -20.27 -36.67 -5.91
C SER A 97 -20.43 -36.89 -4.39
N SER A 98 -19.55 -36.29 -3.56
CA SER A 98 -19.57 -36.40 -2.10
C SER A 98 -19.20 -35.06 -1.44
N ARG A 99 -20.17 -34.43 -0.74
CA ARG A 99 -19.92 -33.25 0.13
C ARG A 99 -18.84 -33.57 1.19
N THR A 100 -18.78 -34.83 1.64
CA THR A 100 -17.79 -35.35 2.60
C THR A 100 -16.37 -35.41 2.01
N ALA A 101 -16.21 -35.77 0.72
CA ALA A 101 -14.92 -35.70 0.04
C ALA A 101 -14.40 -34.27 -0.08
N ARG A 102 -15.32 -33.33 -0.32
CA ARG A 102 -14.96 -31.91 -0.46
C ARG A 102 -14.50 -31.30 0.86
N SER A 103 -15.13 -31.67 1.97
CA SER A 103 -14.80 -31.12 3.30
C SER A 103 -13.41 -31.56 3.77
N GLU A 104 -12.96 -32.77 3.41
CA GLU A 104 -11.63 -33.30 3.75
C GLU A 104 -10.48 -32.69 2.93
N LEU A 105 -10.78 -31.92 1.87
CA LEU A 105 -9.79 -31.35 0.94
C LEU A 105 -9.79 -29.82 0.91
N ALA A 106 -8.61 -29.23 1.09
CA ALA A 106 -8.35 -27.83 0.80
C ALA A 106 -7.87 -27.69 -0.65
N VAL A 107 -8.70 -27.14 -1.54
CA VAL A 107 -8.37 -27.00 -2.98
C VAL A 107 -8.13 -25.54 -3.32
N GLY A 108 -6.97 -25.26 -3.92
CA GLY A 108 -6.54 -23.93 -4.31
C GLY A 108 -5.63 -23.27 -3.27
N THR A 109 -4.79 -22.34 -3.73
CA THR A 109 -3.71 -21.77 -2.91
C THR A 109 -4.22 -21.03 -1.67
N ASN A 110 -5.32 -20.28 -1.79
CA ASN A 110 -5.88 -19.53 -0.66
C ASN A 110 -6.51 -20.43 0.40
N GLU A 111 -7.15 -21.53 -0.01
CA GLU A 111 -7.77 -22.46 0.92
C GLU A 111 -6.71 -23.29 1.64
N VAL A 112 -5.66 -23.72 0.93
CA VAL A 112 -4.50 -24.37 1.53
C VAL A 112 -3.81 -23.45 2.52
N LEU A 113 -3.63 -22.16 2.20
CA LEU A 113 -2.99 -21.21 3.10
C LEU A 113 -3.79 -21.00 4.39
N ARG A 114 -5.11 -20.78 4.29
CA ARG A 114 -6.00 -20.67 5.45
C ARG A 114 -6.04 -21.94 6.30
N ALA A 115 -6.06 -23.10 5.65
CA ALA A 115 -6.08 -24.38 6.34
C ALA A 115 -4.73 -24.66 7.03
N LEU A 116 -3.60 -24.22 6.46
CA LEU A 116 -2.30 -24.20 7.12
C LEU A 116 -2.30 -23.25 8.31
N GLU A 117 -2.82 -22.02 8.19
CA GLU A 117 -2.91 -21.07 9.30
C GLU A 117 -3.70 -21.63 10.51
N ARG A 118 -4.71 -22.46 10.24
CA ARG A 118 -5.52 -23.17 11.25
C ARG A 118 -4.92 -24.49 11.73
N ASP A 119 -3.71 -24.85 11.29
CA ASP A 119 -3.04 -26.13 11.56
C ASP A 119 -3.88 -27.38 11.24
N SER A 120 -4.76 -27.27 10.24
CA SER A 120 -5.75 -28.29 9.93
C SER A 120 -5.32 -29.27 8.83
N LEU A 121 -4.13 -29.12 8.25
CA LEU A 121 -3.65 -29.95 7.13
C LEU A 121 -2.60 -30.98 7.54
N GLY A 122 -2.73 -32.20 7.00
CA GLY A 122 -1.79 -33.30 7.16
C GLY A 122 -0.86 -33.51 5.96
N LEU A 123 -1.18 -32.99 4.78
CA LEU A 123 -0.34 -33.08 3.57
C LEU A 123 -0.64 -31.92 2.62
N VAL A 124 0.38 -31.33 1.99
CA VAL A 124 0.23 -30.26 0.99
C VAL A 124 0.97 -30.55 -0.31
N LEU A 125 0.26 -30.52 -1.43
CA LEU A 125 0.80 -30.72 -2.77
C LEU A 125 0.63 -29.45 -3.61
N MET A 126 1.73 -28.88 -4.11
CA MET A 126 1.73 -27.68 -4.95
C MET A 126 2.09 -27.99 -6.40
N CYS A 127 1.40 -27.35 -7.34
CA CYS A 127 1.72 -27.49 -8.76
C CYS A 127 2.97 -26.68 -9.11
N ALA A 128 3.94 -27.32 -9.78
CA ALA A 128 5.20 -26.68 -10.14
C ALA A 128 5.07 -25.54 -11.17
N SER A 129 3.93 -25.43 -11.86
CA SER A 129 3.61 -24.36 -12.81
C SER A 129 2.96 -23.13 -12.15
N ALA A 130 2.73 -23.14 -10.83
CA ALA A 130 2.24 -21.97 -10.11
C ALA A 130 3.23 -20.80 -10.25
N ARG A 131 2.80 -19.72 -10.93
CA ARG A 131 3.64 -18.55 -11.29
C ARG A 131 3.86 -17.55 -10.14
N PHE A 132 3.69 -17.98 -8.89
CA PHE A 132 3.76 -17.10 -7.72
C PHE A 132 4.90 -17.52 -6.78
N PRO A 133 6.14 -17.06 -7.01
CA PRO A 133 7.30 -17.40 -6.19
C PRO A 133 7.09 -17.12 -4.70
N ILE A 134 6.47 -15.97 -4.38
CA ILE A 134 6.20 -15.50 -3.02
C ILE A 134 5.25 -16.46 -2.28
N MET A 135 4.13 -16.83 -2.91
CA MET A 135 3.16 -17.75 -2.29
C MET A 135 3.75 -19.14 -2.09
N SER A 136 4.55 -19.65 -3.04
CA SER A 136 5.20 -20.95 -2.89
C SER A 136 6.21 -20.96 -1.74
N ARG A 137 6.89 -19.84 -1.47
CA ARG A 137 7.82 -19.69 -0.36
C ARG A 137 7.07 -19.63 0.97
N HIS A 138 5.96 -18.90 1.02
CA HIS A 138 5.15 -18.78 2.22
C HIS A 138 4.53 -20.13 2.63
N VAL A 139 3.97 -20.89 1.68
CA VAL A 139 3.44 -22.23 1.94
C VAL A 139 4.54 -23.17 2.46
N LEU A 140 5.75 -23.15 1.89
CA LEU A 140 6.87 -23.95 2.36
C LEU A 140 7.22 -23.65 3.83
N LEU A 141 7.30 -22.36 4.19
CA LEU A 141 7.61 -21.94 5.56
C LEU A 141 6.53 -22.39 6.56
N LEU A 142 5.25 -22.24 6.20
CA LEU A 142 4.12 -22.66 7.04
C LEU A 142 4.08 -24.18 7.22
N CYS A 143 4.40 -24.94 6.17
CA CYS A 143 4.47 -26.40 6.24
C CYS A 143 5.58 -26.86 7.19
N VAL A 144 6.79 -26.26 7.11
CA VAL A 144 7.89 -26.60 8.03
C VAL A 144 7.54 -26.23 9.46
N SER A 145 7.01 -25.02 9.70
CA SER A 145 6.61 -24.56 11.04
C SER A 145 5.55 -25.44 11.70
N ARG A 146 4.70 -26.11 10.90
CA ARG A 146 3.62 -26.98 11.39
C ARG A 146 3.91 -28.47 11.21
N SER A 147 5.14 -28.81 10.83
CA SER A 147 5.55 -30.21 10.62
C SER A 147 4.68 -30.96 9.58
N VAL A 148 4.12 -30.23 8.61
CA VAL A 148 3.26 -30.77 7.56
C VAL A 148 4.11 -31.20 6.35
N PRO A 149 4.10 -32.48 5.95
CA PRO A 149 4.72 -32.94 4.72
C PRO A 149 4.19 -32.17 3.51
N ALA A 150 5.10 -31.73 2.64
CA ALA A 150 4.70 -31.03 1.43
C ALA A 150 5.62 -31.29 0.25
N ALA A 151 5.07 -31.18 -0.96
CA ALA A 151 5.84 -31.37 -2.18
C ALA A 151 5.36 -30.49 -3.32
N ARG A 152 6.31 -30.15 -4.21
CA ARG A 152 6.03 -29.45 -5.46
C ARG A 152 6.11 -30.43 -6.63
N LEU A 153 4.98 -30.70 -7.26
CA LEU A 153 4.82 -31.71 -8.30
C LEU A 153 4.64 -31.08 -9.68
N ARG A 154 5.32 -31.62 -10.70
CA ARG A 154 5.08 -31.26 -12.10
C ARG A 154 3.84 -32.01 -12.61
N GLY A 155 2.97 -31.33 -13.36
CA GLY A 155 1.79 -31.97 -13.96
C GLY A 155 0.60 -32.20 -13.02
N LEU A 156 0.69 -31.82 -11.74
CA LEU A 156 -0.40 -31.93 -10.76
C LEU A 156 -1.72 -31.37 -11.31
N GLY A 157 -1.68 -30.13 -11.80
CA GLY A 157 -2.88 -29.44 -12.27
C GLY A 157 -3.53 -30.00 -13.54
N ALA A 158 -2.87 -30.87 -14.31
CA ALA A 158 -3.46 -31.46 -15.52
C ALA A 158 -4.23 -32.76 -15.21
N ARG A 159 -3.65 -33.61 -14.35
CA ARG A 159 -4.22 -34.93 -14.02
C ARG A 159 -5.29 -34.86 -12.92
N THR A 160 -5.06 -34.08 -11.86
CA THR A 160 -6.02 -33.99 -10.74
C THR A 160 -7.21 -33.08 -11.03
N ALA A 161 -7.03 -32.07 -11.86
CA ALA A 161 -8.11 -31.14 -12.21
C ALA A 161 -9.22 -31.85 -13.01
N ALA A 162 -8.85 -32.81 -13.87
CA ALA A 162 -9.81 -33.64 -14.60
C ALA A 162 -10.65 -34.50 -13.64
N VAL A 163 -10.03 -35.14 -12.65
CA VAL A 163 -10.72 -35.98 -11.66
C VAL A 163 -11.65 -35.14 -10.76
N LEU A 164 -11.24 -33.93 -10.39
CA LEU A 164 -12.02 -33.03 -9.54
C LEU A 164 -13.04 -32.17 -10.32
N SER A 165 -13.18 -32.36 -11.64
CA SER A 165 -14.00 -31.51 -12.52
C SER A 165 -13.69 -30.00 -12.39
N LEU A 166 -12.42 -29.65 -12.20
CA LEU A 166 -11.93 -28.28 -12.10
C LEU A 166 -11.12 -27.89 -13.33
N ARG A 167 -11.11 -26.59 -13.65
CA ARG A 167 -10.30 -26.07 -14.77
C ARG A 167 -8.78 -26.16 -14.52
N SER A 168 -8.36 -26.07 -13.26
CA SER A 168 -6.95 -26.19 -12.85
C SER A 168 -6.83 -26.33 -11.32
N VAL A 169 -5.84 -27.09 -10.86
CA VAL A 169 -5.50 -27.20 -9.44
C VAL A 169 -4.04 -26.75 -9.24
N LEU A 170 -3.86 -25.61 -8.56
CA LEU A 170 -2.52 -25.04 -8.29
C LEU A 170 -1.95 -25.48 -6.94
N ALA A 171 -2.81 -25.79 -5.97
CA ALA A 171 -2.45 -26.34 -4.68
C ALA A 171 -3.58 -27.24 -4.18
N LEU A 172 -3.22 -28.31 -3.49
CA LEU A 172 -4.15 -29.28 -2.90
C LEU A 172 -3.62 -29.63 -1.50
N GLY A 173 -4.50 -29.59 -0.50
CA GLY A 173 -4.19 -29.97 0.87
C GLY A 173 -5.19 -31.01 1.38
N PHE A 174 -4.70 -31.96 2.17
CA PHE A 174 -5.51 -32.96 2.86
C PHE A 174 -5.60 -32.58 4.33
N ARG A 175 -6.80 -32.59 4.91
CA ARG A 175 -6.98 -32.29 6.33
C ARG A 175 -6.43 -33.42 7.21
N ARG A 176 -5.96 -33.09 8.42
CA ARG A 176 -5.38 -34.07 9.36
C ARG A 176 -6.39 -35.13 9.80
N ASP A 177 -7.65 -34.77 9.84
CA ASP A 177 -8.81 -35.57 10.23
C ASP A 177 -9.49 -36.29 9.04
N CYS A 178 -8.84 -36.37 7.89
CA CYS A 178 -9.40 -37.06 6.73
C CYS A 178 -9.53 -38.57 7.00
N VAL A 179 -10.72 -39.13 6.76
CA VAL A 179 -10.98 -40.57 6.87
C VAL A 179 -10.91 -41.22 5.49
N MET A 180 -11.44 -40.55 4.46
CA MET A 180 -11.50 -41.14 3.13
C MET A 180 -10.16 -41.15 2.40
N PHE A 181 -9.26 -40.23 2.77
CA PHE A 181 -7.95 -40.08 2.14
C PHE A 181 -6.79 -40.52 3.04
N ALA A 182 -7.05 -41.14 4.20
CA ALA A 182 -6.02 -41.52 5.16
C ALA A 182 -4.92 -42.39 4.54
N ASP A 183 -5.30 -43.46 3.83
CA ASP A 183 -4.36 -44.39 3.18
C ASP A 183 -3.56 -43.70 2.07
N THR A 184 -4.22 -42.85 1.28
CA THR A 184 -3.58 -42.05 0.21
C THR A 184 -2.57 -41.06 0.80
N MET A 185 -2.95 -40.38 1.89
CA MET A 185 -2.10 -39.42 2.59
C MET A 185 -0.87 -40.10 3.19
N GLN A 186 -1.05 -41.28 3.81
CA GLN A 186 0.04 -42.05 4.38
C GLN A 186 1.02 -42.54 3.29
N ALA A 187 0.49 -43.15 2.22
CA ALA A 187 1.30 -43.64 1.10
C ALA A 187 2.11 -42.54 0.41
N ILE A 188 1.51 -41.35 0.20
CA ILE A 188 2.22 -40.21 -0.38
C ILE A 188 3.28 -39.69 0.58
N THR A 189 2.96 -39.55 1.88
CA THR A 189 3.89 -39.02 2.88
C THR A 189 5.17 -39.85 2.98
N THR A 190 5.09 -41.18 2.88
CA THR A 190 6.26 -42.09 2.88
C THR A 190 7.20 -41.86 1.70
N LEU A 191 6.70 -41.31 0.58
CA LEU A 191 7.49 -41.04 -0.62
C LEU A 191 8.12 -39.64 -0.63
N LEU A 192 7.70 -38.73 0.27
CA LEU A 192 8.17 -37.34 0.28
C LEU A 192 9.45 -37.17 1.10
N PRO A 193 10.44 -36.42 0.59
CA PRO A 193 11.59 -36.03 1.39
C PRO A 193 11.20 -35.00 2.46
N SER A 194 11.94 -34.98 3.57
CA SER A 194 11.77 -33.95 4.60
C SER A 194 12.00 -32.55 4.04
N LEU A 195 11.15 -31.62 4.45
CA LEU A 195 11.30 -30.21 4.11
C LEU A 195 12.43 -29.61 4.98
N CYS A 196 13.41 -28.96 4.35
CA CYS A 196 14.49 -28.30 5.06
C CYS A 196 14.48 -26.80 4.76
N VAL A 197 14.36 -26.00 5.82
CA VAL A 197 14.58 -24.55 5.80
C VAL A 197 15.72 -24.28 6.78
N PRO A 198 16.93 -23.91 6.32
CA PRO A 198 18.15 -23.93 7.14
C PRO A 198 18.12 -23.16 8.46
N TRP A 199 17.23 -22.17 8.60
CA TRP A 199 17.08 -21.33 9.79
C TRP A 199 15.80 -21.61 10.59
N LEU A 200 15.02 -22.61 10.19
CA LEU A 200 13.81 -23.04 10.90
C LEU A 200 14.11 -24.43 11.45
N LEU A 201 14.43 -24.50 12.75
CA LEU A 201 14.70 -25.75 13.44
C LEU A 201 13.49 -26.67 13.31
N ASP A 202 13.72 -27.88 12.79
CA ASP A 202 12.70 -28.93 12.80
C ASP A 202 12.51 -29.38 14.26
N PRO A 203 11.30 -29.25 14.86
CA PRO A 203 11.04 -29.73 16.21
C PRO A 203 11.31 -31.23 16.41
N ARG A 204 11.48 -32.00 15.32
CA ARG A 204 11.85 -33.43 15.36
C ARG A 204 13.35 -33.71 15.28
N ALA A 205 14.19 -32.70 15.05
CA ALA A 205 15.64 -32.88 14.88
C ALA A 205 16.43 -32.98 16.20
N GLU A 206 15.82 -32.72 17.36
CA GLU A 206 16.49 -32.87 18.67
C GLU A 206 16.64 -34.33 19.15
N GLY A 207 16.35 -35.33 18.29
CA GLY A 207 16.50 -36.76 18.64
C GLY A 207 17.82 -37.42 18.20
N ALA A 208 18.70 -36.76 17.46
CA ALA A 208 19.86 -37.43 16.86
C ALA A 208 21.10 -36.53 16.71
N ALA A 209 21.64 -36.06 17.85
CA ALA A 209 23.04 -35.62 17.93
C ALA A 209 23.52 -35.75 19.39
N SER A 210 23.90 -36.96 19.76
CA SER A 210 24.75 -37.20 20.94
C SER A 210 26.13 -36.60 20.69
N LEU A 211 26.53 -35.59 21.45
CA LEU A 211 27.93 -35.28 21.72
C LEU A 211 28.02 -34.60 23.10
N GLU A 212 28.89 -35.19 23.91
CA GLU A 212 29.17 -34.91 25.31
C GLU A 212 29.67 -33.48 25.52
N GLY A 213 29.24 -32.83 26.60
CA GLY A 213 29.70 -31.50 26.96
C GLY A 213 28.92 -30.95 28.15
N SER A 214 29.34 -31.34 29.35
CA SER A 214 28.92 -30.77 30.62
C SER A 214 29.05 -29.25 30.65
N HIS A 215 27.95 -28.54 30.90
CA HIS A 215 27.94 -27.38 31.81
C HIS A 215 26.53 -27.13 32.31
N GLU A 216 26.41 -27.17 33.64
CA GLU A 216 25.22 -26.88 34.42
C GLU A 216 24.76 -25.42 34.29
N GLY A 217 23.46 -25.20 34.42
CA GLY A 217 22.93 -23.96 35.00
C GLY A 217 22.02 -23.14 34.09
N LEU A 218 20.72 -23.42 34.17
CA LEU A 218 19.58 -22.48 34.27
C LEU A 218 18.38 -22.99 33.46
N ARG A 219 17.41 -23.58 34.18
CA ARG A 219 16.04 -23.79 33.70
C ARG A 219 15.31 -22.44 33.64
N PRO A 220 14.52 -22.17 32.59
CA PRO A 220 13.30 -21.41 32.71
C PRO A 220 12.11 -22.38 32.66
N GLU A 221 11.22 -22.21 33.63
CA GLU A 221 9.95 -22.92 33.75
C GLU A 221 9.04 -22.69 32.54
N GLY A 222 8.16 -23.66 32.30
CA GLY A 222 7.27 -23.71 31.14
C GLY A 222 6.36 -22.49 31.03
N SER A 223 6.32 -21.91 29.83
CA SER A 223 5.20 -21.09 29.38
C SER A 223 4.58 -21.79 28.18
N GLY A 224 3.53 -22.57 28.43
CA GLY A 224 2.64 -23.03 27.38
C GLY A 224 1.98 -21.79 26.74
N LEU A 225 2.19 -21.59 25.43
CA LEU A 225 1.47 -20.61 24.65
C LEU A 225 -0.02 -20.94 24.71
N GLN A 226 -0.77 -20.15 25.48
CA GLN A 226 -2.23 -20.18 25.52
C GLN A 226 -2.78 -19.81 24.14
N PRO A 227 -3.84 -20.49 23.64
CA PRO A 227 -4.46 -20.13 22.39
C PRO A 227 -5.10 -18.75 22.50
N THR A 228 -4.73 -17.84 21.61
CA THR A 228 -5.35 -16.53 21.51
C THR A 228 -6.84 -16.69 21.19
N ARG A 229 -7.69 -16.18 22.10
CA ARG A 229 -9.14 -16.07 21.89
C ARG A 229 -9.39 -15.26 20.63
N VAL A 230 -10.00 -15.90 19.64
CA VAL A 230 -10.48 -15.28 18.41
C VAL A 230 -11.53 -14.22 18.77
N LEU A 231 -11.16 -12.94 18.62
CA LEU A 231 -12.14 -11.86 18.55
C LEU A 231 -12.99 -12.08 17.30
N ARG A 232 -14.32 -11.94 17.46
CA ARG A 232 -15.36 -12.16 16.44
C ARG A 232 -14.91 -11.68 15.05
N SER A 233 -15.17 -12.53 14.06
CA SER A 233 -14.88 -12.27 12.64
C SER A 233 -15.54 -10.97 12.17
N ILE A 234 -14.73 -9.97 11.84
CA ILE A 234 -15.15 -8.84 11.01
C ILE A 234 -15.13 -9.34 9.56
N PRO A 235 -16.21 -9.21 8.78
CA PRO A 235 -16.21 -9.66 7.40
C PRO A 235 -15.20 -8.85 6.56
N ASN A 236 -14.43 -9.56 5.75
CA ASN A 236 -13.46 -9.01 4.81
C ASN A 236 -14.19 -8.16 3.73
N PRO A 237 -13.94 -6.82 3.63
CA PRO A 237 -14.67 -5.96 2.70
C PRO A 237 -14.37 -6.23 1.22
N SER A 238 -13.33 -7.01 0.91
CA SER A 238 -12.81 -7.15 -0.47
C SER A 238 -13.61 -8.08 -1.40
N LYS A 239 -14.82 -8.53 -1.03
CA LYS A 239 -15.66 -9.38 -1.89
C LYS A 239 -17.12 -8.94 -2.06
N ALA A 240 -17.45 -7.70 -1.74
CA ALA A 240 -18.72 -7.10 -2.11
C ALA A 240 -18.50 -5.89 -3.03
N ASN A 241 -18.02 -6.13 -4.26
CA ASN A 241 -18.35 -5.29 -5.43
C ASN A 241 -17.67 -5.82 -6.71
N LYS A 242 -18.24 -6.89 -7.26
CA LYS A 242 -18.15 -7.18 -8.71
C LYS A 242 -19.55 -7.49 -9.24
N LYS A 243 -20.45 -6.50 -9.18
CA LYS A 243 -21.66 -6.48 -10.00
C LYS A 243 -21.82 -5.10 -10.64
N LYS A 244 -21.64 -5.09 -11.97
CA LYS A 244 -22.09 -4.07 -12.94
C LYS A 244 -21.65 -2.61 -12.70
N MET A 245 -20.43 -2.27 -13.12
CA MET A 245 -20.14 -0.93 -13.64
C MET A 245 -20.92 -0.76 -14.97
N LYS A 246 -22.17 -0.33 -14.86
CA LYS A 246 -22.95 0.33 -15.91
C LYS A 246 -24.21 0.92 -15.26
N LYS A 247 -24.01 1.99 -14.49
CA LYS A 247 -25.03 3.01 -14.22
C LYS A 247 -24.32 4.34 -13.99
N ALA A 248 -24.83 5.39 -14.62
CA ALA A 248 -24.18 6.69 -14.73
C ALA A 248 -23.86 7.31 -13.37
N ASN A 249 -22.65 7.87 -13.29
CA ASN A 249 -21.99 8.47 -12.14
C ASN A 249 -22.53 9.90 -11.90
N LYS A 250 -23.49 10.08 -10.99
CA LYS A 250 -24.18 11.37 -10.82
C LYS A 250 -23.73 12.24 -9.64
N ASP A 251 -22.96 11.71 -8.68
CA ASP A 251 -22.65 12.44 -7.42
C ASP A 251 -21.15 12.55 -7.05
N MET A 252 -20.22 12.12 -7.92
CA MET A 252 -18.78 12.30 -7.67
C MET A 252 -18.30 13.68 -8.15
N SER A 253 -17.64 14.44 -7.28
CA SER A 253 -17.11 15.77 -7.62
C SER A 253 -15.81 16.10 -6.90
N VAL A 254 -15.11 17.12 -7.40
CA VAL A 254 -13.93 17.72 -6.78
C VAL A 254 -14.18 19.22 -6.63
N GLN A 255 -14.01 19.75 -5.42
CA GLN A 255 -14.22 21.16 -5.14
C GLN A 255 -12.96 21.96 -5.47
N THR A 256 -13.09 22.96 -6.35
CA THR A 256 -12.05 23.94 -6.68
C THR A 256 -12.44 25.33 -6.16
N VAL A 257 -11.54 26.30 -6.25
CA VAL A 257 -11.86 27.72 -5.94
C VAL A 257 -12.89 28.34 -6.89
N LEU A 258 -13.17 27.71 -8.04
CA LEU A 258 -14.20 28.11 -9.01
C LEU A 258 -15.50 27.31 -8.88
N GLY A 259 -15.57 26.38 -7.92
CA GLY A 259 -16.72 25.50 -7.73
C GLY A 259 -16.39 24.03 -7.96
N ALA A 260 -17.42 23.20 -7.87
CA ALA A 260 -17.29 21.77 -8.07
C ALA A 260 -17.10 21.43 -9.56
N ILE A 261 -16.15 20.56 -9.86
CA ILE A 261 -15.89 20.02 -11.19
C ILE A 261 -15.99 18.49 -11.16
N ALA A 262 -16.17 17.88 -12.33
CA ALA A 262 -16.14 16.43 -12.44
C ALA A 262 -14.69 15.90 -12.29
N PRO A 263 -14.46 14.74 -11.65
CA PRO A 263 -13.11 14.23 -11.39
C PRO A 263 -12.22 14.04 -12.64
N ASP A 264 -12.82 13.80 -13.80
CA ASP A 264 -12.12 13.66 -15.07
C ASP A 264 -11.56 14.99 -15.61
N GLN A 265 -12.08 16.12 -15.14
CA GLN A 265 -11.64 17.47 -15.51
C GLN A 265 -10.34 17.91 -14.79
N LEU A 266 -9.85 17.13 -13.82
CA LEU A 266 -8.61 17.46 -13.11
C LEU A 266 -7.35 17.45 -14.01
N GLY A 267 -7.29 16.53 -14.98
CA GLY A 267 -6.08 16.30 -15.78
C GLY A 267 -4.85 15.93 -14.93
N ILE A 268 -3.66 16.36 -15.38
CA ILE A 268 -2.41 16.24 -14.62
C ILE A 268 -2.49 17.16 -13.40
N THR A 269 -2.25 16.59 -12.22
CA THR A 269 -2.43 17.26 -10.93
C THR A 269 -1.13 17.28 -10.14
N LEU A 270 -0.77 18.46 -9.60
CA LEU A 270 0.26 18.63 -8.59
C LEU A 270 -0.42 18.73 -7.21
N PRO A 271 -0.33 17.69 -6.36
CA PRO A 271 -1.05 17.57 -5.09
C PRO A 271 -0.48 18.43 -3.94
N HIS A 272 0.72 18.99 -4.12
CA HIS A 272 1.37 19.80 -3.10
C HIS A 272 2.14 20.98 -3.68
N GLU A 273 1.48 22.14 -3.70
CA GLU A 273 2.08 23.40 -4.12
C GLU A 273 1.61 24.55 -3.21
N HIS A 274 2.34 25.67 -3.25
CA HIS A 274 1.89 26.93 -2.66
C HIS A 274 1.80 28.00 -3.74
N ILE A 275 0.79 28.87 -3.62
CA ILE A 275 0.56 29.96 -4.59
C ILE A 275 0.59 31.30 -3.86
N TYR A 276 0.04 31.35 -2.65
CA TYR A 276 -0.06 32.57 -1.86
C TYR A 276 0.24 32.24 -0.40
N MET A 277 1.50 32.44 -0.01
CA MET A 277 2.05 32.01 1.27
C MET A 277 3.02 33.04 1.84
N ASP A 278 3.06 33.14 3.17
CA ASP A 278 4.16 33.76 3.91
C ASP A 278 4.82 32.73 4.85
N ALA A 279 6.07 32.39 4.54
CA ALA A 279 6.92 31.50 5.31
C ALA A 279 7.97 32.24 6.15
N SER A 280 7.86 33.57 6.31
CA SER A 280 8.88 34.42 6.96
C SER A 280 9.24 33.96 8.39
N ALA A 281 8.32 33.32 9.11
CA ALA A 281 8.57 32.78 10.44
C ALA A 281 9.51 31.55 10.46
N LEU A 282 9.79 30.93 9.30
CA LEU A 282 10.79 29.87 9.14
C LEU A 282 12.20 30.41 8.87
N ARG A 283 12.41 31.73 8.91
CA ARG A 283 13.70 32.31 8.56
C ARG A 283 14.82 31.80 9.48
N CYS A 284 15.85 31.22 8.88
CA CYS A 284 17.05 30.75 9.54
C CYS A 284 18.26 31.51 8.97
N PRO A 285 18.83 32.48 9.69
CA PRO A 285 20.04 33.17 9.24
C PRO A 285 21.16 32.16 8.97
N ALA A 286 21.99 32.43 7.96
CA ALA A 286 23.10 31.54 7.62
C ALA A 286 24.02 31.34 8.84
N SER A 287 24.25 30.08 9.19
CA SER A 287 25.09 29.69 10.33
C SER A 287 26.59 29.76 10.00
N ILE A 288 26.94 29.77 8.71
CA ILE A 288 28.31 29.74 8.19
C ILE A 288 28.43 30.74 7.05
N GLY A 289 29.52 31.50 7.02
CA GLY A 289 29.84 32.45 5.94
C GLY A 289 29.24 33.83 6.12
N GLU A 290 29.28 34.63 5.05
CA GLU A 290 28.68 35.97 5.00
C GLU A 290 27.16 35.84 4.85
N ASP A 291 26.39 36.45 5.76
CA ASP A 291 24.94 36.52 5.64
C ASP A 291 24.54 37.47 4.50
N ARG A 292 23.87 36.93 3.49
CA ARG A 292 23.35 37.65 2.33
C ARG A 292 21.83 37.66 2.30
N GLY A 293 21.19 37.57 3.47
CA GLY A 293 19.74 37.42 3.60
C GLY A 293 18.89 38.57 3.05
N GLU A 294 19.50 39.72 2.73
CA GLU A 294 18.86 40.89 2.11
C GLU A 294 19.44 41.23 0.73
N ALA A 295 20.31 40.38 0.18
CA ALA A 295 20.93 40.62 -1.11
C ALA A 295 19.89 40.59 -2.25
N PRO A 296 20.07 41.38 -3.33
CA PRO A 296 19.14 41.31 -4.45
C PRO A 296 19.17 39.93 -5.13
N PHE A 297 18.02 39.50 -5.64
CA PHE A 297 17.91 38.35 -6.54
C PHE A 297 18.54 38.68 -7.90
N ASP A 298 19.87 38.51 -7.98
CA ASP A 298 20.66 38.67 -9.19
C ASP A 298 21.59 37.47 -9.40
N PHE A 299 22.27 37.45 -10.55
CA PHE A 299 23.15 36.36 -10.93
C PHE A 299 24.35 36.19 -9.97
N CYS A 300 24.80 37.25 -9.31
CA CYS A 300 25.93 37.22 -8.39
C CYS A 300 25.56 36.57 -7.04
N ASN A 301 24.30 36.69 -6.62
CA ASN A 301 23.81 36.16 -5.34
C ASN A 301 23.06 34.84 -5.46
N LEU A 302 22.63 34.46 -6.67
CA LEU A 302 21.74 33.33 -6.90
C LEU A 302 22.23 32.01 -6.26
N HIS A 303 23.51 31.68 -6.40
CA HIS A 303 24.06 30.46 -5.81
C HIS A 303 23.89 30.43 -4.28
N TRP A 304 24.21 31.54 -3.60
CA TRP A 304 24.05 31.62 -2.15
C TRP A 304 22.58 31.48 -1.76
N ILE A 305 21.66 32.17 -2.45
CA ILE A 305 20.23 32.11 -2.15
C ILE A 305 19.69 30.69 -2.35
N GLN A 306 20.15 29.97 -3.38
CA GLN A 306 19.77 28.58 -3.62
C GLN A 306 20.28 27.62 -2.54
N GLN A 307 21.44 27.89 -1.93
CA GLN A 307 21.99 27.07 -0.86
C GLN A 307 21.52 27.48 0.55
N HIS A 308 21.02 28.72 0.71
CA HIS A 308 20.49 29.26 1.96
C HIS A 308 19.06 29.81 1.79
N PRO A 309 18.11 28.97 1.32
CA PRO A 309 16.78 29.44 0.98
C PRO A 309 16.01 29.99 2.20
N PHE A 310 16.28 29.52 3.41
CA PHE A 310 15.64 30.03 4.63
C PHE A 310 16.37 31.26 5.21
N GLY A 311 17.60 31.56 4.79
CA GLY A 311 18.33 32.76 5.20
C GLY A 311 17.84 34.05 4.52
N HIS A 312 17.32 33.92 3.30
CA HIS A 312 16.90 35.06 2.49
C HIS A 312 15.47 35.52 2.78
N ARG A 313 15.30 36.77 3.25
CA ARG A 313 14.01 37.27 3.76
C ARG A 313 12.91 37.27 2.70
N SER A 314 13.15 37.90 1.55
CA SER A 314 12.12 37.97 0.50
C SER A 314 11.85 36.62 -0.14
N ASN A 315 12.78 35.65 -0.04
CA ASN A 315 12.60 34.34 -0.65
C ASN A 315 11.43 33.58 -0.02
N LEU A 316 11.14 33.85 1.26
CA LEU A 316 10.06 33.24 2.04
C LEU A 316 8.72 33.98 1.93
N GLN A 317 8.64 35.04 1.13
CA GLN A 317 7.47 35.91 0.99
C GLN A 317 6.80 35.70 -0.37
N LEU A 318 6.37 34.47 -0.66
CA LEU A 318 5.81 34.09 -1.96
C LEU A 318 4.62 34.98 -2.37
N TYR A 319 3.81 35.40 -1.41
CA TYR A 319 2.67 36.29 -1.61
C TYR A 319 2.99 37.65 -2.28
N LYS A 320 4.28 38.02 -2.37
CA LYS A 320 4.73 39.23 -3.07
C LYS A 320 5.00 39.01 -4.57
N GLU A 321 5.00 37.77 -5.04
CA GLU A 321 5.33 37.39 -6.43
C GLU A 321 4.15 36.79 -7.19
N VAL A 322 2.92 37.24 -6.87
CA VAL A 322 1.67 36.69 -7.43
C VAL A 322 1.64 36.70 -8.95
N ASP A 323 2.13 37.78 -9.59
CA ASP A 323 2.18 37.85 -11.05
C ASP A 323 3.13 36.83 -11.65
N THR A 324 4.30 36.63 -11.04
CA THR A 324 5.26 35.58 -11.43
C THR A 324 4.63 34.20 -11.29
N ILE A 325 3.90 33.93 -10.19
CA ILE A 325 3.20 32.65 -9.98
C ILE A 325 2.11 32.42 -11.04
N LYS A 326 1.37 33.45 -11.43
CA LYS A 326 0.39 33.37 -12.52
C LYS A 326 1.04 33.00 -13.86
N GLU A 327 2.20 33.58 -14.17
CA GLU A 327 2.98 33.26 -15.37
C GLU A 327 3.51 31.82 -15.35
N GLU A 328 3.95 31.35 -14.19
CA GLU A 328 4.37 29.97 -13.95
C GLU A 328 3.23 28.97 -14.16
N LEU A 329 2.05 29.24 -13.61
CA LEU A 329 0.88 28.39 -13.80
C LEU A 329 0.38 28.41 -15.26
N CYS A 330 0.47 29.54 -15.95
CA CYS A 330 0.28 29.60 -17.41
C CYS A 330 1.25 28.67 -18.15
N SER A 331 2.51 28.62 -17.71
CA SER A 331 3.55 27.75 -18.29
C SER A 331 3.27 26.28 -17.99
N PHE A 332 2.85 25.96 -16.76
CA PHE A 332 2.40 24.62 -16.37
C PHE A 332 1.21 24.17 -17.22
N ARG A 333 0.21 25.05 -17.42
CA ARG A 333 -0.93 24.78 -18.31
C ARG A 333 -0.51 24.47 -19.73
N LYS A 334 0.40 25.27 -20.30
CA LYS A 334 0.98 25.05 -21.64
C LYS A 334 1.74 23.73 -21.75
N ALA A 335 2.39 23.29 -20.67
CA ALA A 335 3.08 22.01 -20.59
C ALA A 335 2.12 20.79 -20.44
N GLY A 336 0.80 21.03 -20.34
CA GLY A 336 -0.22 19.98 -20.19
C GLY A 336 -0.76 19.83 -18.77
N GLY A 337 -0.34 20.69 -17.84
CA GLY A 337 -0.86 20.76 -16.48
C GLY A 337 -2.37 21.05 -16.43
N GLY A 338 -3.05 20.44 -15.48
CA GLY A 338 -4.50 20.59 -15.29
C GLY A 338 -4.86 21.23 -13.96
N THR A 339 -4.33 20.71 -12.86
CA THR A 339 -4.73 21.11 -11.50
C THR A 339 -3.51 21.28 -10.59
N VAL A 340 -3.62 22.22 -9.66
CA VAL A 340 -2.71 22.37 -8.52
C VAL A 340 -3.54 22.38 -7.23
N VAL A 341 -3.01 21.73 -6.21
CA VAL A 341 -3.56 21.75 -4.85
C VAL A 341 -2.70 22.70 -4.03
N GLU A 342 -3.33 23.75 -3.55
CA GLU A 342 -2.76 24.84 -2.78
C GLU A 342 -2.87 24.49 -1.29
N ASN A 343 -1.72 24.34 -0.64
CA ASN A 343 -1.61 23.80 0.71
C ASN A 343 -1.39 24.87 1.79
N SER A 344 -1.45 26.17 1.45
CA SER A 344 -1.31 27.21 2.47
C SER A 344 -2.58 27.30 3.33
N SER A 345 -2.51 26.67 4.50
CA SER A 345 -3.57 26.60 5.50
C SER A 345 -3.50 27.76 6.51
N ILE A 346 -4.29 27.71 7.59
CA ILE A 346 -4.32 28.78 8.61
C ILE A 346 -2.94 28.89 9.28
N GLY A 347 -2.43 30.12 9.37
CA GLY A 347 -1.07 30.44 9.83
C GLY A 347 -0.15 30.88 8.69
N LEU A 348 -0.41 30.43 7.45
CA LEU A 348 0.46 30.66 6.30
C LEU A 348 0.06 31.87 5.42
N HIS A 349 -0.80 32.75 5.92
CA HIS A 349 -1.27 33.95 5.21
C HIS A 349 -1.99 33.68 3.88
N ARG A 350 -2.80 32.61 3.82
CA ARG A 350 -3.59 32.21 2.65
C ARG A 350 -4.53 33.32 2.15
N ASN A 351 -4.81 33.34 0.84
CA ASN A 351 -5.75 34.30 0.23
C ASN A 351 -6.60 33.67 -0.88
N VAL A 352 -7.77 33.13 -0.53
CA VAL A 352 -8.64 32.40 -1.46
C VAL A 352 -9.15 33.22 -2.65
N LYS A 353 -9.29 34.56 -2.50
CA LYS A 353 -9.70 35.43 -3.62
C LYS A 353 -8.59 35.57 -4.65
N ALA A 354 -7.35 35.70 -4.19
CA ALA A 354 -6.19 35.68 -5.09
C ALA A 354 -6.08 34.33 -5.81
N LEU A 355 -6.27 33.21 -5.09
CA LEU A 355 -6.29 31.88 -5.71
C LEU A 355 -7.36 31.73 -6.79
N GLN A 356 -8.57 32.26 -6.54
CA GLN A 356 -9.66 32.26 -7.52
C GLN A 356 -9.29 33.05 -8.78
N GLN A 357 -8.74 34.25 -8.62
CA GLN A 357 -8.32 35.07 -9.76
C GLN A 357 -7.19 34.40 -10.55
N ILE A 358 -6.20 33.84 -9.88
CA ILE A 358 -5.08 33.12 -10.52
C ILE A 358 -5.59 31.89 -11.29
N SER A 359 -6.56 31.16 -10.74
CA SER A 359 -7.18 30.02 -11.42
C SER A 359 -7.88 30.44 -12.71
N LEU A 360 -8.64 31.55 -12.69
CA LEU A 360 -9.27 32.12 -13.88
C LEU A 360 -8.24 32.56 -14.93
N ASP A 361 -7.22 33.31 -14.52
CA ASP A 361 -6.26 33.91 -15.43
C ASP A 361 -5.33 32.87 -16.08
N SER A 362 -4.93 31.84 -15.33
CA SER A 362 -4.02 30.79 -15.81
C SER A 362 -4.73 29.65 -16.55
N GLY A 363 -6.03 29.47 -16.31
CA GLY A 363 -6.80 28.31 -16.79
C GLY A 363 -6.39 26.98 -16.14
N VAL A 364 -5.69 27.03 -14.99
CA VAL A 364 -5.36 25.88 -14.14
C VAL A 364 -6.41 25.78 -13.03
N ASN A 365 -6.92 24.57 -12.77
CA ASN A 365 -7.79 24.37 -11.62
C ASN A 365 -6.97 24.54 -10.33
N VAL A 366 -7.46 25.34 -9.39
CA VAL A 366 -6.83 25.49 -8.07
C VAL A 366 -7.77 24.90 -7.02
N ILE A 367 -7.25 24.00 -6.20
CA ILE A 367 -7.95 23.43 -5.04
C ILE A 367 -7.27 23.99 -3.79
N CYS A 368 -7.98 24.75 -2.96
CA CYS A 368 -7.41 25.24 -1.70
C CYS A 368 -7.75 24.34 -0.52
N GLY A 369 -6.87 24.31 0.47
CA GLY A 369 -7.06 23.58 1.71
C GLY A 369 -7.56 24.41 2.90
N THR A 370 -8.16 23.70 3.86
CA THR A 370 -8.43 24.20 5.23
C THR A 370 -7.45 23.57 6.23
N GLY A 371 -7.57 23.88 7.51
CA GLY A 371 -6.73 23.33 8.57
C GLY A 371 -5.68 24.29 9.07
N PHE A 372 -4.77 23.80 9.89
CA PHE A 372 -3.79 24.60 10.63
C PHE A 372 -2.39 24.03 10.44
N TYR A 373 -1.42 24.93 10.28
CA TYR A 373 -0.02 24.54 10.07
C TYR A 373 0.66 24.13 11.40
N VAL A 374 1.99 24.24 11.50
CA VAL A 374 2.72 23.79 12.70
C VAL A 374 2.52 24.75 13.87
N ASP A 375 2.78 24.29 15.11
CA ASP A 375 2.47 25.04 16.34
C ASP A 375 3.11 26.44 16.43
N SER A 376 4.27 26.65 15.78
CA SER A 376 4.91 27.96 15.73
C SER A 376 4.13 29.01 14.92
N PHE A 377 3.19 28.57 14.06
CA PHE A 377 2.28 29.42 13.28
C PHE A 377 0.89 29.55 13.91
N HIS A 378 0.60 28.80 14.97
CA HIS A 378 -0.67 28.91 15.67
C HIS A 378 -0.76 30.22 16.46
N SER A 379 -1.83 30.98 16.23
CA SER A 379 -2.16 32.15 17.05
C SER A 379 -2.51 31.75 18.48
N LYS A 380 -2.57 32.72 19.40
CA LYS A 380 -3.00 32.45 20.79
C LYS A 380 -4.42 31.89 20.83
N GLU A 381 -5.29 32.39 19.97
CA GLU A 381 -6.66 31.95 19.80
C GLU A 381 -6.68 30.49 19.34
N THR A 382 -5.91 30.14 18.30
CA THR A 382 -5.80 28.76 17.79
C THR A 382 -5.35 27.80 18.88
N LYS A 383 -4.32 28.15 19.66
CA LYS A 383 -3.82 27.32 20.75
C LYS A 383 -4.85 27.10 21.86
N SER A 384 -5.79 28.04 22.04
CA SER A 384 -6.86 27.94 23.03
C SER A 384 -8.11 27.20 22.57
N MET A 385 -8.24 26.89 21.27
CA MET A 385 -9.41 26.22 20.72
C MET A 385 -9.48 24.75 21.18
N SER A 386 -10.71 24.29 21.43
CA SER A 386 -11.01 22.86 21.63
C SER A 386 -10.96 22.10 20.30
N GLU A 387 -10.89 20.76 20.37
CA GLU A 387 -10.93 19.90 19.19
C GLU A 387 -12.21 20.14 18.36
N GLU A 388 -13.35 20.36 19.00
CA GLU A 388 -14.63 20.65 18.34
C GLU A 388 -14.63 22.00 17.63
N GLN A 389 -14.02 23.03 18.24
CA GLN A 389 -13.90 24.35 17.63
C GLN A 389 -12.98 24.32 16.41
N LEU A 390 -11.88 23.58 16.47
CA LEU A 390 -10.98 23.37 15.33
C LEU A 390 -11.70 22.61 14.19
N ALA A 391 -12.47 21.57 14.53
CA ALA A 391 -13.28 20.81 13.57
C ALA A 391 -14.37 21.68 12.92
N GLU A 392 -15.00 22.57 13.68
CA GLU A 392 -16.00 23.53 13.19
C GLU A 392 -15.43 24.46 12.12
N VAL A 393 -14.23 25.01 12.36
CA VAL A 393 -13.56 25.87 11.38
C VAL A 393 -13.34 25.12 10.08
N MET A 394 -12.76 23.92 10.14
CA MET A 394 -12.46 23.12 8.94
C MET A 394 -13.74 22.73 8.18
N ARG A 395 -14.77 22.27 8.90
CA ARG A 395 -16.03 21.87 8.28
C ARG A 395 -16.74 23.05 7.60
N ARG A 396 -16.82 24.20 8.26
CA ARG A 396 -17.43 25.41 7.68
C ARG A 396 -16.73 25.82 6.39
N GLU A 397 -15.40 25.74 6.33
CA GLU A 397 -14.65 26.12 5.12
C GLU A 397 -14.84 25.13 3.95
N LEU A 398 -15.10 23.86 4.25
CA LEU A 398 -15.43 22.83 3.26
C LEU A 398 -16.89 22.90 2.75
N GLU A 399 -17.82 23.32 3.62
CA GLU A 399 -19.26 23.29 3.31
C GLU A 399 -19.82 24.63 2.85
N GLU A 400 -19.40 25.73 3.49
CA GLU A 400 -19.93 27.08 3.31
C GLU A 400 -18.93 28.00 2.61
N GLY A 401 -17.65 27.95 3.02
CA GLY A 401 -16.55 28.68 2.42
C GLY A 401 -15.70 29.48 3.40
N VAL A 402 -14.60 30.02 2.88
CA VAL A 402 -13.56 30.73 3.65
C VAL A 402 -13.91 32.22 3.77
N ASP A 403 -13.77 32.80 4.95
CA ASP A 403 -13.85 34.25 5.22
C ASP A 403 -15.08 34.97 4.62
N GLY A 404 -16.23 34.30 4.59
CA GLY A 404 -17.47 34.85 4.03
C GLY A 404 -17.46 35.06 2.51
N THR A 405 -16.46 34.50 1.80
CA THR A 405 -16.32 34.65 0.34
C THR A 405 -17.21 33.71 -0.46
N GLY A 406 -17.73 32.65 0.17
CA GLY A 406 -18.41 31.53 -0.50
C GLY A 406 -17.47 30.60 -1.28
N ILE A 407 -16.16 30.86 -1.28
CA ILE A 407 -15.15 29.98 -1.89
C ILE A 407 -14.85 28.86 -0.91
N ARG A 408 -15.13 27.61 -1.31
CA ARG A 408 -14.97 26.43 -0.46
C ARG A 408 -13.62 25.74 -0.67
N CYS A 409 -13.05 25.25 0.42
CA CYS A 409 -11.90 24.36 0.38
C CYS A 409 -12.29 23.01 -0.22
N GLY A 410 -11.33 22.33 -0.84
CA GLY A 410 -11.52 20.98 -1.38
C GLY A 410 -10.85 19.87 -0.59
N ILE A 411 -9.93 20.22 0.32
CA ILE A 411 -9.17 19.29 1.15
C ILE A 411 -8.97 19.86 2.56
N ILE A 412 -8.64 18.98 3.51
CA ILE A 412 -8.07 19.35 4.80
C ILE A 412 -6.55 19.25 4.68
N GLY A 413 -5.87 20.40 4.67
CA GLY A 413 -4.43 20.48 4.78
C GLY A 413 -3.81 21.71 4.13
N GLU A 414 -2.48 21.86 4.21
CA GLU A 414 -1.61 20.91 4.93
C GLU A 414 -1.81 21.03 6.46
N ILE A 415 -1.97 19.90 7.13
CA ILE A 415 -1.98 19.85 8.59
C ILE A 415 -0.54 19.78 9.08
N GLY A 416 -0.10 20.81 9.80
CA GLY A 416 1.26 20.92 10.28
C GLY A 416 1.51 20.10 11.53
N CYS A 417 2.57 19.28 11.51
CA CYS A 417 3.07 18.59 12.69
C CYS A 417 4.56 18.86 12.88
N SER A 418 4.93 19.36 14.06
CA SER A 418 6.33 19.47 14.47
C SER A 418 6.88 18.14 15.02
N TRP A 419 8.15 18.13 15.41
CA TRP A 419 8.75 17.00 16.14
C TRP A 419 9.55 17.49 17.35
N PRO A 420 9.26 16.98 18.56
CA PRO A 420 8.10 16.16 18.93
C PRO A 420 6.76 16.88 18.68
N ILE A 421 5.70 16.14 18.35
CA ILE A 421 4.38 16.74 18.13
C ILE A 421 3.86 17.41 19.41
N THR A 422 3.32 18.61 19.27
CA THR A 422 2.76 19.39 20.40
C THR A 422 1.32 19.00 20.70
N GLU A 423 0.83 19.36 21.89
CA GLU A 423 -0.58 19.14 22.26
C GLU A 423 -1.56 19.87 21.33
N SER A 424 -1.19 21.06 20.85
CA SER A 424 -2.00 21.84 19.92
C SER A 424 -2.14 21.12 18.58
N GLU A 425 -1.04 20.60 18.04
CA GLU A 425 -1.03 19.84 16.78
C GLU A 425 -1.77 18.50 16.91
N VAL A 426 -1.68 17.82 18.07
CA VAL A 426 -2.49 16.62 18.36
C VAL A 426 -3.98 16.92 18.30
N ARG A 427 -4.43 18.05 18.90
CA ARG A 427 -5.84 18.48 18.81
C ARG A 427 -6.27 18.76 17.37
N VAL A 428 -5.41 19.42 16.59
CA VAL A 428 -5.66 19.70 15.16
C VAL A 428 -5.80 18.41 14.36
N LEU A 429 -4.91 17.42 14.55
CA LEU A 429 -5.00 16.13 13.86
C LEU A 429 -6.30 15.37 14.17
N ARG A 430 -6.71 15.35 15.44
CA ARG A 430 -7.97 14.71 15.87
C ARG A 430 -9.19 15.40 15.28
N ALA A 431 -9.18 16.73 15.28
CA ALA A 431 -10.22 17.54 14.65
C ALA A 431 -10.28 17.25 13.13
N ALA A 432 -9.13 17.19 12.45
CA ALA A 432 -9.05 16.88 11.02
C ALA A 432 -9.62 15.48 10.71
N ALA A 433 -9.24 14.47 11.50
CA ALA A 433 -9.76 13.12 11.39
C ALA A 433 -11.29 13.06 11.57
N THR A 434 -11.82 13.80 12.56
CA THR A 434 -13.27 13.88 12.82
C THR A 434 -14.03 14.47 11.63
N VAL A 435 -13.51 15.55 11.03
CA VAL A 435 -14.12 16.17 9.84
C VAL A 435 -13.99 15.25 8.63
N GLN A 436 -12.86 14.58 8.42
CA GLN A 436 -12.74 13.58 7.34
C GLN A 436 -13.72 12.43 7.52
N ALA A 437 -13.86 11.87 8.72
CA ALA A 437 -14.74 10.73 8.97
C ALA A 437 -16.22 11.06 8.65
N SER A 438 -16.62 12.31 8.87
CA SER A 438 -17.98 12.78 8.57
C SER A 438 -18.18 13.15 7.09
N LEU A 439 -17.25 13.88 6.50
CA LEU A 439 -17.38 14.42 5.14
C LEU A 439 -16.73 13.57 4.04
N HIS A 440 -15.98 12.54 4.41
CA HIS A 440 -15.18 11.71 3.50
C HIS A 440 -14.22 12.53 2.62
N CYS A 441 -13.72 13.66 3.16
CA CYS A 441 -12.88 14.58 2.44
C CYS A 441 -11.38 14.19 2.50
N PRO A 442 -10.56 14.65 1.56
CA PRO A 442 -9.15 14.30 1.52
C PRO A 442 -8.35 15.02 2.62
N ILE A 443 -7.42 14.34 3.27
CA ILE A 443 -6.43 14.92 4.20
C ILE A 443 -5.04 14.89 3.55
N ILE A 444 -4.23 15.93 3.79
CA ILE A 444 -2.79 15.98 3.54
C ILE A 444 -2.05 16.56 4.75
N VAL A 445 -0.91 15.96 5.10
CA VAL A 445 -0.21 16.21 6.36
C VAL A 445 1.25 16.50 6.12
N HIS A 446 1.74 17.56 6.75
CA HIS A 446 3.15 17.92 6.87
C HIS A 446 3.76 17.24 8.09
N PRO A 447 4.63 16.22 7.93
CA PRO A 447 5.29 15.60 9.05
C PRO A 447 6.48 16.42 9.55
N GLY A 448 6.74 16.28 10.85
CA GLY A 448 7.96 16.73 11.48
C GLY A 448 9.20 16.09 10.84
N ARG A 449 10.37 16.70 11.01
CA ARG A 449 11.64 16.31 10.36
C ARG A 449 12.32 15.13 11.06
N HIS A 450 11.56 14.11 11.46
CA HIS A 450 12.05 12.91 12.13
C HIS A 450 11.37 11.67 11.57
N HIS A 451 12.12 10.57 11.45
CA HIS A 451 11.63 9.33 10.82
C HIS A 451 10.45 8.68 11.56
N ASP A 452 10.29 8.93 12.85
CA ASP A 452 9.13 8.46 13.63
C ASP A 452 7.88 9.33 13.48
N ALA A 453 8.02 10.57 12.99
CA ALA A 453 6.90 11.52 12.91
C ALA A 453 5.75 11.00 12.03
N PRO A 454 5.99 10.49 10.80
CA PRO A 454 4.92 9.92 9.98
C PRO A 454 4.14 8.80 10.68
N PHE A 455 4.83 7.91 11.38
CA PHE A 455 4.22 6.78 12.10
C PHE A 455 3.33 7.24 13.25
N GLN A 456 3.81 8.21 14.04
CA GLN A 456 3.02 8.79 15.14
C GLN A 456 1.75 9.47 14.61
N ILE A 457 1.86 10.22 13.51
CA ILE A 457 0.72 10.94 12.92
C ILE A 457 -0.32 9.96 12.38
N VAL A 458 0.10 8.95 11.61
CA VAL A 458 -0.83 7.93 11.09
C VAL A 458 -1.56 7.23 12.23
N ARG A 459 -0.86 6.89 13.30
CA ARG A 459 -1.46 6.30 14.50
C ARG A 459 -2.55 7.22 15.09
N LEU A 460 -2.25 8.50 15.29
CA LEU A 460 -3.20 9.46 15.85
C LEU A 460 -4.44 9.65 14.96
N LEU A 461 -4.25 9.76 13.64
CA LEU A 461 -5.34 9.85 12.67
C LEU A 461 -6.22 8.60 12.72
N GLN A 462 -5.61 7.41 12.69
CA GLN A 462 -6.33 6.15 12.71
C GLN A 462 -7.08 5.92 14.03
N GLU A 463 -6.47 6.23 15.18
CA GLU A 463 -7.13 6.19 16.50
C GLU A 463 -8.34 7.14 16.56
N SER A 464 -8.32 8.20 15.76
CA SER A 464 -9.39 9.21 15.66
C SER A 464 -10.42 8.91 14.55
N GLY A 465 -10.32 7.76 13.88
CA GLY A 465 -11.29 7.31 12.88
C GLY A 465 -11.05 7.85 11.45
N ALA A 466 -9.89 8.42 11.17
CA ALA A 466 -9.50 8.83 9.82
C ALA A 466 -9.43 7.65 8.85
N ASP A 467 -9.81 7.87 7.59
CA ASP A 467 -9.55 6.94 6.50
C ASP A 467 -8.16 7.22 5.91
N LEU A 468 -7.23 6.30 6.17
CA LEU A 468 -5.86 6.43 5.67
C LEU A 468 -5.82 6.38 4.13
N HIS A 469 -6.74 5.71 3.46
CA HIS A 469 -6.81 5.71 1.99
C HIS A 469 -7.25 7.04 1.38
N LYS A 470 -7.70 7.99 2.23
CA LYS A 470 -7.97 9.39 1.90
C LYS A 470 -6.96 10.36 2.49
N THR A 471 -5.85 9.85 3.01
CA THR A 471 -4.81 10.63 3.67
C THR A 471 -3.50 10.58 2.88
N VAL A 472 -2.87 11.75 2.70
CA VAL A 472 -1.54 11.91 2.13
C VAL A 472 -0.55 12.25 3.24
N MET A 473 0.57 11.53 3.26
CA MET A 473 1.73 11.93 4.04
C MET A 473 2.74 12.62 3.10
N SER A 474 2.93 13.91 3.31
CA SER A 474 3.87 14.76 2.56
C SER A 474 5.31 14.50 2.97
N HIS A 475 6.26 14.98 2.18
CA HIS A 475 7.68 15.05 2.51
C HIS A 475 8.33 13.70 2.87
N ILE A 476 7.82 12.60 2.32
CA ILE A 476 8.37 11.26 2.58
C ILE A 476 9.81 11.16 2.08
N ASP A 477 10.09 11.85 0.98
CA ASP A 477 11.40 11.91 0.34
C ASP A 477 12.51 12.54 1.19
N ARG A 478 12.19 13.44 2.13
CA ARG A 478 13.16 13.98 3.12
C ARG A 478 13.08 13.35 4.51
N THR A 479 12.23 12.35 4.71
CA THR A 479 11.91 11.84 6.06
C THR A 479 12.18 10.34 6.23
N LEU A 480 11.85 9.52 5.23
CA LEU A 480 12.03 8.06 5.27
C LEU A 480 12.99 7.58 4.18
N PHE A 481 14.27 7.53 4.51
CA PHE A 481 15.34 7.12 3.57
C PHE A 481 15.53 5.60 3.49
N GLU A 482 15.36 4.92 4.63
CA GLU A 482 15.63 3.49 4.74
C GLU A 482 14.52 2.68 4.09
N LYS A 483 14.89 1.83 3.12
CA LYS A 483 13.94 1.02 2.34
C LYS A 483 12.96 0.25 3.22
N ASN A 484 13.45 -0.44 4.26
CA ASN A 484 12.59 -1.27 5.10
C ASN A 484 11.56 -0.45 5.87
N GLN A 485 11.96 0.70 6.39
CA GLN A 485 11.09 1.61 7.13
C GLN A 485 10.04 2.24 6.20
N LEU A 486 10.45 2.67 5.01
CA LEU A 486 9.54 3.20 4.00
C LEU A 486 8.49 2.15 3.57
N LEU A 487 8.90 0.90 3.36
CA LEU A 487 7.98 -0.20 3.04
C LEU A 487 7.08 -0.61 4.21
N GLU A 488 7.55 -0.46 5.44
CA GLU A 488 6.70 -0.64 6.63
C GLU A 488 5.64 0.45 6.71
N PHE A 489 6.03 1.70 6.54
CA PHE A 489 5.13 2.84 6.51
C PHE A 489 4.09 2.71 5.38
N ALA A 490 4.51 2.32 4.18
CA ALA A 490 3.61 2.11 3.03
C ALA A 490 2.50 1.07 3.29
N LYS A 491 2.72 0.10 4.20
CA LYS A 491 1.69 -0.89 4.55
C LYS A 491 0.54 -0.30 5.35
N LEU A 492 0.71 0.88 5.94
CA LEU A 492 -0.34 1.57 6.68
C LEU A 492 -1.43 2.12 5.76
N GLY A 493 -1.14 2.29 4.45
CA GLY A 493 -2.15 2.50 3.42
C GLY A 493 -2.47 3.96 3.07
N CYS A 494 -1.75 4.93 3.62
CA CYS A 494 -1.79 6.33 3.17
C CYS A 494 -1.01 6.53 1.87
N TYR A 495 -1.31 7.61 1.16
CA TYR A 495 -0.47 8.02 0.02
C TYR A 495 0.90 8.49 0.51
N LEU A 496 1.93 8.12 -0.23
CA LEU A 496 3.31 8.55 -0.06
C LEU A 496 3.59 9.65 -1.08
N GLU A 497 3.81 10.86 -0.60
CA GLU A 497 4.04 11.98 -1.47
C GLU A 497 5.53 12.34 -1.54
N TYR A 498 6.02 12.38 -2.78
CA TYR A 498 7.34 12.87 -3.16
C TYR A 498 7.17 14.29 -3.70
N ASP A 499 7.09 15.24 -2.80
CA ASP A 499 6.74 16.63 -3.10
C ASP A 499 7.94 17.57 -3.17
N LEU A 500 9.20 17.14 -3.02
CA LEU A 500 10.34 18.06 -3.04
C LEU A 500 11.15 18.02 -4.36
N PHE A 501 10.52 17.67 -5.49
CA PHE A 501 11.20 17.69 -6.79
C PHE A 501 11.78 19.07 -7.12
N GLY A 502 13.04 19.10 -7.56
CA GLY A 502 13.83 20.30 -7.83
C GLY A 502 14.43 20.99 -6.60
N LEU A 503 14.16 20.52 -5.37
CA LEU A 503 14.82 21.02 -4.16
C LEU A 503 16.08 20.19 -3.86
N GLU A 504 17.23 20.74 -4.25
CA GLU A 504 18.55 20.15 -4.06
C GLU A 504 19.46 21.18 -3.35
N ILE A 505 19.63 21.02 -2.05
CA ILE A 505 20.42 21.91 -1.20
C ILE A 505 21.45 21.11 -0.42
N LEU A 506 22.64 21.68 -0.23
CA LEU A 506 23.71 21.03 0.51
C LEU A 506 23.35 20.91 1.99
N ASP A 507 23.05 22.05 2.63
CA ASP A 507 22.68 22.11 4.04
C ASP A 507 21.17 22.39 4.15
N TYR A 508 20.41 21.39 4.59
CA TYR A 508 19.01 21.63 4.93
C TYR A 508 18.91 22.38 6.26
N GLU A 509 18.76 23.70 6.19
CA GLU A 509 18.81 24.61 7.36
C GLU A 509 17.80 24.24 8.47
N LEU A 510 16.71 23.54 8.12
CA LEU A 510 15.69 23.08 9.08
C LEU A 510 16.00 21.70 9.70
N ASN A 511 16.95 20.94 9.16
CA ASN A 511 17.50 19.73 9.74
C ASN A 511 18.87 19.37 9.13
N LEU A 512 19.94 19.82 9.77
CA LEU A 512 21.33 19.60 9.30
C LEU A 512 21.80 18.14 9.32
N ASN A 513 21.02 17.22 9.88
CA ASN A 513 21.36 15.78 9.89
C ASN A 513 20.82 15.05 8.66
N VAL A 514 20.18 15.76 7.73
CA VAL A 514 19.57 15.20 6.53
C VAL A 514 20.23 15.77 5.29
N ASP A 515 20.80 14.88 4.50
CA ASP A 515 21.20 15.18 3.13
C ASP A 515 19.95 15.17 2.25
N MET A 516 19.62 16.32 1.65
CA MET A 516 18.45 16.41 0.77
C MET A 516 18.68 15.60 -0.50
N PRO A 517 17.80 14.63 -0.83
CA PRO A 517 17.97 13.86 -2.05
C PRO A 517 17.92 14.76 -3.28
N CYS A 518 18.66 14.41 -4.31
CA CYS A 518 18.48 14.99 -5.63
C CYS A 518 17.30 14.30 -6.37
N ASP A 519 16.84 14.89 -7.47
CA ASP A 519 15.75 14.32 -8.27
C ASP A 519 16.08 12.93 -8.83
N SER A 520 17.37 12.68 -9.08
CA SER A 520 17.84 11.37 -9.51
C SER A 520 17.67 10.29 -8.44
N GLU A 521 17.72 10.66 -7.17
CA GLU A 521 17.53 9.78 -6.02
C GLU A 521 16.04 9.60 -5.72
N ARG A 522 15.24 10.68 -5.79
CA ARG A 522 13.77 10.59 -5.74
C ARG A 522 13.22 9.62 -6.78
N ILE A 523 13.64 9.75 -8.05
CA ILE A 523 13.22 8.82 -9.11
C ILE A 523 13.65 7.38 -8.79
N ARG A 524 14.85 7.18 -8.22
CA ARG A 524 15.33 5.83 -7.87
C ARG A 524 14.48 5.21 -6.74
N SER A 525 14.13 6.02 -5.74
CA SER A 525 13.27 5.63 -4.63
C SER A 525 11.87 5.25 -5.14
N ILE A 526 11.29 6.07 -6.03
CA ILE A 526 10.02 5.77 -6.71
C ILE A 526 10.12 4.47 -7.51
N GLN A 527 11.16 4.26 -8.31
CA GLN A 527 11.35 3.01 -9.07
C GLN A 527 11.37 1.78 -8.16
N MET A 528 12.02 1.87 -6.99
CA MET A 528 12.02 0.81 -5.98
C MET A 528 10.59 0.54 -5.48
N LEU A 529 9.80 1.57 -5.18
CA LEU A 529 8.40 1.41 -4.76
C LEU A 529 7.52 0.81 -5.87
N LEU A 530 7.80 1.13 -7.14
CA LEU A 530 7.11 0.51 -8.28
C LEU A 530 7.41 -1.00 -8.37
N GLU A 531 8.66 -1.41 -8.13
CA GLU A 531 9.07 -2.82 -8.11
C GLU A 531 8.37 -3.61 -6.98
N GLU A 532 8.08 -2.95 -5.86
CA GLU A 532 7.32 -3.50 -4.73
C GLU A 532 5.79 -3.43 -4.93
N GLY A 533 5.33 -2.88 -6.06
CA GLY A 533 3.91 -2.83 -6.42
C GLY A 533 3.10 -1.72 -5.76
N LEU A 534 3.75 -0.65 -5.27
CA LEU A 534 3.13 0.42 -4.48
C LEU A 534 2.67 1.63 -5.33
N VAL A 535 2.64 1.51 -6.66
CA VAL A 535 2.31 2.62 -7.59
C VAL A 535 1.01 3.34 -7.27
N ASP A 536 0.01 2.62 -6.74
CA ASP A 536 -1.32 3.16 -6.44
C ASP A 536 -1.34 4.09 -5.21
N GLN A 537 -0.23 4.16 -4.46
CA GLN A 537 -0.09 5.03 -3.28
C GLN A 537 0.87 6.21 -3.53
N LEU A 538 1.44 6.35 -4.73
CA LEU A 538 2.45 7.38 -4.98
C LEU A 538 1.85 8.68 -5.52
N LEU A 539 2.28 9.80 -4.96
CA LEU A 539 2.00 11.15 -5.42
C LEU A 539 3.33 11.91 -5.64
N MET A 540 3.32 12.90 -6.52
CA MET A 540 4.52 13.70 -6.82
C MET A 540 4.16 15.18 -6.99
N SER A 541 4.96 16.06 -6.39
CA SER A 541 4.82 17.52 -6.50
C SER A 541 6.17 18.23 -6.31
N HIS A 542 6.16 19.56 -6.23
CA HIS A 542 7.37 20.35 -6.00
C HIS A 542 7.39 21.08 -4.66
N ASP A 543 6.25 21.33 -4.02
CA ASP A 543 6.18 22.12 -2.78
C ASP A 543 6.86 23.49 -2.98
N ILE A 544 6.55 24.17 -4.09
CA ILE A 544 7.14 25.49 -4.35
C ILE A 544 6.52 26.50 -3.39
N PHE A 545 7.29 26.87 -2.36
CA PHE A 545 6.93 27.92 -1.39
C PHE A 545 7.84 29.17 -1.45
N SER A 546 8.84 29.21 -2.33
CA SER A 546 9.90 30.23 -2.29
C SER A 546 10.37 30.73 -3.66
N TRP A 547 10.81 31.99 -3.70
CA TRP A 547 11.13 32.71 -4.95
C TRP A 547 12.22 32.05 -5.78
N HIS A 548 13.31 31.60 -5.16
CA HIS A 548 14.45 30.99 -5.86
C HIS A 548 14.09 29.74 -6.66
N ARG A 549 12.91 29.15 -6.41
CA ARG A 549 12.37 27.99 -7.13
C ARG A 549 11.52 28.37 -8.34
N LEU A 550 11.17 29.66 -8.51
CA LEU A 550 10.47 30.18 -9.68
C LEU A 550 11.46 30.46 -10.81
N SER A 551 11.06 30.19 -12.05
CA SER A 551 11.90 30.33 -13.26
C SER A 551 12.39 31.75 -13.47
N ARG A 552 11.58 32.75 -13.10
CA ARG A 552 11.97 34.18 -13.15
C ARG A 552 13.22 34.47 -12.31
N PHE A 553 13.42 33.73 -11.24
CA PHE A 553 14.55 33.88 -10.32
C PHE A 553 15.61 32.78 -10.51
N GLY A 554 15.63 32.11 -11.66
CA GLY A 554 16.60 31.05 -11.97
C GLY A 554 16.26 29.68 -11.39
N GLY A 555 15.05 29.50 -10.88
CA GLY A 555 14.52 28.21 -10.42
C GLY A 555 13.93 27.35 -11.54
N HIS A 556 13.35 26.23 -11.15
CA HIS A 556 12.80 25.21 -12.05
C HIS A 556 11.31 25.40 -12.39
N GLY A 557 10.58 26.12 -11.55
CA GLY A 557 9.16 26.44 -11.73
C GLY A 557 8.23 25.23 -11.66
N TYR A 558 6.93 25.49 -11.84
CA TYR A 558 5.85 24.50 -11.65
C TYR A 558 5.79 23.46 -12.78
N SER A 559 6.47 23.74 -13.90
CA SER A 559 6.50 22.83 -15.06
C SER A 559 7.60 21.77 -14.96
N HIS A 560 8.44 21.81 -13.93
CA HIS A 560 9.63 20.98 -13.84
C HIS A 560 9.35 19.48 -13.91
N ILE A 561 8.33 18.99 -13.18
CA ILE A 561 7.93 17.59 -13.23
C ILE A 561 7.61 17.16 -14.67
N LEU A 562 6.86 17.96 -15.42
CA LEU A 562 6.44 17.61 -16.79
C LEU A 562 7.57 17.75 -17.81
N GLN A 563 8.39 18.79 -17.68
CA GLN A 563 9.43 19.10 -18.67
C GLN A 563 10.71 18.31 -18.45
N ASN A 564 11.04 17.96 -17.20
CA ASN A 564 12.34 17.39 -16.84
C ASN A 564 12.22 16.01 -16.19
N ILE A 565 11.38 15.87 -15.16
CA ILE A 565 11.27 14.63 -14.38
C ILE A 565 10.61 13.52 -15.19
N VAL A 566 9.45 13.76 -15.81
CA VAL A 566 8.74 12.77 -16.62
C VAL A 566 9.63 12.23 -17.76
N PRO A 567 10.29 13.08 -18.58
CA PRO A 567 11.23 12.59 -19.60
C PRO A 567 12.40 11.79 -19.00
N LYS A 568 12.90 12.17 -17.82
CA LYS A 568 13.97 11.44 -17.14
C LYS A 568 13.50 10.07 -16.62
N MET A 569 12.29 9.99 -16.05
CA MET A 569 11.65 8.75 -15.62
C MET A 569 11.47 7.80 -16.80
N GLN A 570 10.97 8.30 -17.93
CA GLN A 570 10.83 7.53 -19.17
C GLN A 570 12.18 6.99 -19.67
N ARG A 571 13.23 7.83 -19.70
CA ARG A 571 14.61 7.38 -20.04
C ARG A 571 15.15 6.32 -19.09
N ARG A 572 14.70 6.30 -17.83
CA ARG A 572 15.03 5.28 -16.83
C ARG A 572 14.14 4.03 -16.88
N GLY A 573 13.22 3.96 -17.85
CA GLY A 573 12.35 2.81 -18.06
C GLY A 573 11.13 2.76 -17.14
N VAL A 574 10.76 3.88 -16.48
CA VAL A 574 9.48 3.95 -15.78
C VAL A 574 8.34 3.87 -16.82
N PRO A 575 7.40 2.91 -16.68
CA PRO A 575 6.30 2.78 -17.61
C PRO A 575 5.40 4.02 -17.62
N GLN A 576 4.95 4.44 -18.81
CA GLN A 576 4.04 5.58 -18.97
C GLN A 576 2.77 5.43 -18.11
N ALA A 577 2.21 4.23 -18.01
CA ALA A 577 1.04 3.95 -17.17
C ALA A 577 1.30 4.20 -15.67
N ALA A 578 2.53 4.02 -15.19
CA ALA A 578 2.88 4.34 -13.80
C ALA A 578 2.97 5.85 -13.59
N ILE A 579 3.52 6.58 -14.57
CA ILE A 579 3.56 8.06 -14.54
C ILE A 579 2.15 8.64 -14.54
N GLU A 580 1.27 8.14 -15.41
CA GLU A 580 -0.16 8.53 -15.44
C GLU A 580 -0.88 8.16 -14.15
N ARG A 581 -0.53 7.02 -13.54
CA ARG A 581 -1.05 6.64 -12.23
C ARG A 581 -0.72 7.71 -11.17
N MET A 582 0.54 8.12 -11.09
CA MET A 582 1.00 9.12 -10.10
C MET A 582 0.48 10.53 -10.35
N LEU A 583 0.38 10.97 -11.61
CA LEU A 583 0.06 12.36 -11.96
C LEU A 583 -1.42 12.61 -12.26
N ILE A 584 -2.20 11.56 -12.54
CA ILE A 584 -3.61 11.71 -12.96
C ILE A 584 -4.52 10.86 -12.08
N HIS A 585 -4.30 9.55 -12.02
CA HIS A 585 -5.27 8.63 -11.42
C HIS A 585 -5.26 8.64 -9.89
N ASN A 586 -4.09 8.67 -9.25
CA ASN A 586 -3.96 8.73 -7.80
C ASN A 586 -4.50 10.07 -7.26
N PRO A 587 -4.08 11.25 -7.77
CA PRO A 587 -4.66 12.52 -7.34
C PRO A 587 -6.17 12.57 -7.55
N ARG A 588 -6.67 12.07 -8.70
CA ARG A 588 -8.12 12.00 -8.95
C ARG A 588 -8.83 11.16 -7.90
N THR A 589 -8.30 9.98 -7.58
CA THR A 589 -8.92 9.08 -6.60
C THR A 589 -8.91 9.69 -5.20
N TRP A 590 -7.78 10.30 -4.82
CA TRP A 590 -7.63 10.99 -3.56
C TRP A 590 -8.58 12.18 -3.42
N LEU A 591 -8.65 13.06 -4.43
CA LEU A 591 -9.44 14.30 -4.39
C LEU A 591 -10.95 14.11 -4.62
N THR A 592 -11.37 13.00 -5.21
CA THR A 592 -12.80 12.77 -5.50
C THR A 592 -13.60 12.56 -4.23
N THR A 593 -14.65 13.34 -4.02
CA THR A 593 -15.62 13.14 -2.94
C THR A 593 -16.95 12.67 -3.51
N CYS A 594 -17.65 11.81 -2.76
CA CYS A 594 -19.04 11.43 -3.03
C CYS A 594 -19.89 12.17 -1.99
N ARG A 595 -20.85 12.97 -2.43
CA ARG A 595 -21.84 13.58 -1.54
C ARG A 595 -23.17 12.86 -1.66
#